data_AF-A0A534X0C1-F1
#
_entry.id   AF-A0A534X0C1-F1
#
_cell.length_a   1.000
_cell.length_b   1.000
_cell.length_c   1.000
_cell.angle_alpha   90.00
_cell.angle_beta   90.00
_cell.angle_gamma   90.00
#
_symmetry.space_group_name_H-M   'P 1'
#
loop_
_entity.id
_entity.type
_entity.pdbx_description
1 polymer ?
#
loop_
_entity_poly.entity_id
_entity_poly.type
_entity_poly.pdbx_seq_one_letter_code
_entity_poly.pdbx_strand_id
1 'polypeptide(L)'
;MLDDEDFRKIVQAVRAVLNAEQSVSGAIGERWAGGQLVMKPGKAGTQEKTIPIEVFFRKIVGVRERLRVLEQRINAHPKLSDEDRLQLQDYITRAYGSLTTFNVLFADPEDRFVGTKGSEES
;
A
#
# COMPACT_ATOMS: atom_id res chain seq x y z
N MET A 1 29.47 28.19 -5.43
CA MET A 1 29.35 27.13 -6.44
C MET A 1 29.32 25.84 -5.64
N LEU A 2 28.26 25.03 -5.76
CA LEU A 2 28.23 23.72 -5.11
C LEU A 2 29.41 22.91 -5.64
N ASP A 3 30.19 22.32 -4.75
CA ASP A 3 31.29 21.46 -5.16
C ASP A 3 30.78 20.06 -5.55
N ASP A 4 31.66 19.29 -6.19
CA ASP A 4 31.33 17.94 -6.66
C ASP A 4 31.00 16.95 -5.52
N GLU A 5 31.38 17.28 -4.28
CA GLU A 5 31.11 16.48 -3.10
C GLU A 5 29.69 16.75 -2.58
N ASP A 6 29.27 18.02 -2.55
CA ASP A 6 27.91 18.45 -2.22
C ASP A 6 26.90 17.90 -3.22
N PHE A 7 27.22 17.93 -4.52
CA PHE A 7 26.35 17.35 -5.55
C PHE A 7 26.18 15.83 -5.36
N ARG A 8 27.25 15.11 -5.01
CA ARG A 8 27.20 13.68 -4.71
C ARG A 8 26.34 13.38 -3.48
N LYS A 9 26.48 14.16 -2.40
CA LYS A 9 25.67 14.02 -1.18
C LYS A 9 24.18 14.26 -1.45
N ILE A 10 23.85 15.28 -2.25
CA ILE A 10 22.47 15.56 -2.66
C ILE A 10 21.91 14.41 -3.51
N VAL A 11 22.65 13.94 -4.51
CA VAL A 11 22.22 12.79 -5.34
C VAL A 11 22.04 11.52 -4.49
N GLN A 12 22.91 11.30 -3.51
CA GLN A 12 22.84 10.14 -2.63
C GLN A 12 21.67 10.23 -1.66
N ALA A 13 21.38 11.42 -1.11
CA ALA A 13 20.20 11.67 -0.29
C ALA A 13 18.89 11.55 -1.09
N VAL A 14 18.84 12.11 -2.30
CA VAL A 14 17.68 11.98 -3.21
C VAL A 14 17.49 10.52 -3.62
N ARG A 15 18.55 9.78 -3.93
CA ARG A 15 18.47 8.33 -4.19
C ARG A 15 18.05 7.56 -2.95
N ALA A 16 18.50 7.91 -1.75
CA ALA A 16 18.05 7.27 -0.52
C ALA A 16 16.57 7.54 -0.24
N VAL A 17 16.08 8.74 -0.52
CA VAL A 17 14.65 9.10 -0.43
C VAL A 17 13.83 8.38 -1.51
N LEU A 18 14.28 8.38 -2.77
CA LEU A 18 13.63 7.66 -3.87
C LEU A 18 13.67 6.15 -3.68
N ASN A 19 14.75 5.60 -3.13
CA ASN A 19 14.88 4.18 -2.83
C ASN A 19 14.08 3.81 -1.57
N ALA A 20 13.94 4.72 -0.59
CA ALA A 20 13.00 4.56 0.50
C ALA A 20 11.55 4.58 -0.02
N GLU A 21 11.26 5.37 -1.05
CA GLU A 21 9.98 5.30 -1.78
C GLU A 21 9.83 4.03 -2.63
N GLN A 22 10.92 3.44 -3.16
CA GLN A 22 10.92 2.13 -3.82
C GLN A 22 10.91 0.95 -2.84
N SER A 23 11.27 1.18 -1.57
CA SER A 23 11.27 0.16 -0.50
C SER A 23 9.91 0.00 0.17
N VAL A 24 8.86 0.63 -0.36
CA VAL A 24 7.51 0.46 0.16
C VAL A 24 6.91 -0.80 -0.47
N SER A 25 7.35 -1.94 0.06
CA SER A 25 6.64 -3.22 0.21
C SER A 25 5.80 -3.78 -0.97
N GLY A 26 6.43 -3.93 -2.14
CA GLY A 26 6.02 -4.94 -3.12
C GLY A 26 6.22 -4.55 -4.58
N ALA A 27 6.40 -5.57 -5.43
CA ALA A 27 6.45 -5.41 -6.88
C ALA A 27 5.07 -5.67 -7.50
N ILE A 28 4.77 -4.94 -8.58
CA ILE A 28 3.58 -5.22 -9.38
C ILE A 28 3.80 -6.51 -10.18
N GLY A 29 2.79 -7.38 -10.24
CA GLY A 29 2.86 -8.60 -11.04
C GLY A 29 3.05 -8.29 -12.52
N GLU A 30 3.91 -9.07 -13.20
CA GLU A 30 4.30 -8.86 -14.60
C GLU A 30 3.09 -8.71 -15.55
N ARG A 31 2.02 -9.48 -15.31
CA ARG A 31 0.75 -9.40 -16.07
C ARG A 31 0.17 -7.98 -16.16
N TRP A 32 0.44 -7.13 -15.16
CA TRP A 32 -0.13 -5.79 -15.05
C TRP A 32 0.87 -4.69 -15.43
N ALA A 33 2.15 -5.00 -15.64
CA ALA A 33 3.18 -4.00 -15.91
C ALA A 33 2.86 -3.16 -17.15
N GLY A 34 2.96 -1.83 -17.04
CA GLY A 34 2.64 -0.88 -18.12
C GLY A 34 1.14 -0.72 -18.41
N GLY A 35 0.28 -1.37 -17.62
CA GLY A 35 -1.16 -1.35 -17.80
C GLY A 35 -1.85 -0.07 -17.30
N GLN A 36 -3.18 -0.10 -17.37
CA GLN A 36 -4.02 1.01 -16.91
C GLN A 36 -5.22 0.49 -16.12
N LEU A 37 -5.61 1.23 -15.07
CA LEU A 37 -6.90 1.07 -14.41
C LEU A 37 -7.91 1.97 -15.10
N VAL A 38 -8.99 1.37 -15.62
CA VAL A 38 -10.09 2.07 -16.27
C VAL A 38 -11.30 2.08 -15.33
N MET A 39 -11.68 3.27 -14.86
CA MET A 39 -12.90 3.47 -14.08
C MET A 39 -14.02 3.86 -15.04
N LYS A 40 -14.96 2.92 -15.24
CA LYS A 40 -16.13 3.10 -16.09
C LYS A 40 -17.31 3.64 -15.27
N PRO A 41 -17.83 4.84 -15.56
CA PRO A 41 -19.01 5.36 -14.88
C PRO A 41 -20.26 4.54 -15.21
N GLY A 42 -21.15 4.35 -14.24
CA GLY A 42 -22.44 3.68 -14.46
C GLY A 42 -23.46 4.52 -15.25
N LYS A 43 -23.20 5.81 -15.44
CA LYS A 43 -24.07 6.73 -16.18
C LYS A 43 -23.69 6.75 -17.66
N ALA A 44 -24.65 6.42 -18.53
CA ALA A 44 -24.48 6.48 -19.98
C ALA A 44 -24.01 7.87 -20.45
N GLY A 45 -23.12 7.88 -21.45
CA GLY A 45 -22.54 9.10 -22.03
C GLY A 45 -21.44 9.76 -21.21
N THR A 46 -21.02 9.17 -20.08
CA THR A 46 -19.92 9.72 -19.26
C THR A 46 -18.58 9.12 -19.70
N GLN A 47 -17.55 9.97 -19.79
CA GLN A 47 -16.21 9.54 -20.17
C GLN A 47 -15.57 8.68 -19.07
N GLU A 48 -14.87 7.64 -19.49
CA GLU A 48 -14.07 6.80 -18.60
C GLU A 48 -12.89 7.58 -18.01
N LYS A 49 -12.54 7.26 -16.76
CA LYS A 49 -11.34 7.80 -16.12
C LYS A 49 -10.27 6.74 -16.09
N THR A 50 -9.15 7.03 -16.73
CA THR A 50 -8.02 6.10 -16.83
C THR A 50 -6.85 6.61 -16.01
N ILE A 51 -6.20 5.73 -15.26
CA ILE A 51 -4.95 6.02 -14.56
C ILE A 51 -3.93 4.90 -14.80
N PRO A 52 -2.61 5.19 -14.86
CA PRO A 52 -1.59 4.16 -14.92
C PRO A 52 -1.71 3.22 -13.72
N ILE A 53 -1.60 1.91 -13.95
CA ILE A 53 -1.82 0.91 -12.90
C ILE A 53 -0.77 1.00 -11.79
N GLU A 54 0.46 1.40 -12.09
CA GLU A 54 1.53 1.63 -11.11
C GLU A 54 1.21 2.81 -10.19
N VAL A 55 0.53 3.84 -10.69
CA VAL A 55 0.06 4.96 -9.87
C VAL A 55 -0.98 4.47 -8.86
N PHE A 56 -1.90 3.60 -9.30
CA PHE A 56 -2.87 2.98 -8.41
C PHE A 56 -2.19 2.05 -7.39
N PHE A 57 -1.29 1.19 -7.85
CA PHE A 57 -0.56 0.24 -7.01
C PHE A 57 0.23 0.95 -5.91
N ARG A 58 0.97 2.03 -6.23
CA ARG A 58 1.66 2.85 -5.22
C ARG A 58 0.72 3.42 -4.16
N LYS A 59 -0.52 3.79 -4.52
CA LYS A 59 -1.50 4.27 -3.55
C LYS A 59 -1.95 3.16 -2.60
N ILE A 60 -2.22 1.96 -3.14
CA ILE A 60 -2.64 0.79 -2.38
C ILE A 60 -1.56 0.30 -1.41
N VAL A 61 -0.33 0.18 -1.91
CA VAL A 61 0.87 -0.09 -1.09
C VAL A 61 1.05 0.97 0.00
N GLY A 62 0.83 2.25 -0.33
CA GLY A 62 0.86 3.33 0.66
C GLY A 62 -0.20 3.17 1.76
N VAL A 63 -1.38 2.63 1.47
CA VAL A 63 -2.40 2.34 2.50
C VAL A 63 -1.93 1.19 3.40
N ARG A 64 -1.36 0.12 2.83
CA ARG A 64 -0.76 -1.00 3.60
C ARG A 64 0.23 -0.47 4.63
N GLU A 65 1.13 0.40 4.20
CA GLU A 65 2.16 0.96 5.08
C GLU A 65 1.58 1.80 6.21
N ARG A 66 0.55 2.61 5.95
CA ARG A 66 -0.13 3.40 6.98
C ARG A 66 -0.84 2.52 8.01
N LEU A 67 -1.47 1.41 7.58
CA LEU A 67 -2.09 0.44 8.48
C LEU A 67 -1.04 -0.27 9.35
N ARG A 68 0.10 -0.65 8.75
CA ARG A 68 1.22 -1.27 9.48
C ARG A 68 1.78 -0.34 10.56
N VAL A 69 1.99 0.93 10.23
CA VAL A 69 2.44 1.93 11.20
C VAL A 69 1.39 2.17 12.30
N LEU A 70 0.11 2.19 11.94
CA LEU A 70 -0.97 2.34 12.91
C LEU A 70 -1.00 1.17 13.91
N GLU A 71 -0.90 -0.06 13.42
CA GLU A 71 -0.82 -1.27 14.24
C GLU A 71 0.38 -1.22 15.22
N GLN A 72 1.56 -0.85 14.73
CA GLN A 72 2.74 -0.68 15.58
C GLN A 72 2.53 0.36 16.69
N ARG A 73 1.87 1.48 16.38
CA ARG A 73 1.56 2.52 17.37
C ARG A 73 0.58 2.03 18.44
N ILE A 74 -0.43 1.25 18.05
CA ILE A 74 -1.40 0.64 18.97
C ILE A 74 -0.71 -0.36 19.90
N ASN A 75 0.19 -1.20 19.35
CA ASN A 75 0.96 -2.16 20.14
C ASN A 75 1.88 -1.49 21.16
N ALA A 76 2.49 -0.36 20.79
CA ALA A 76 3.38 0.41 21.66
C ALA A 76 2.65 1.44 22.56
N HIS A 77 1.31 1.54 22.50
CA HIS A 77 0.60 2.59 23.22
C HIS A 77 0.55 2.31 24.74
N PRO A 78 1.11 3.20 25.59
CA PRO A 78 1.33 2.90 27.01
C PRO A 78 0.08 3.00 27.89
N LYS A 79 -0.98 3.64 27.38
CA LYS A 79 -2.22 3.91 28.13
C LYS A 79 -3.45 3.16 27.60
N LEU A 80 -3.24 2.28 26.61
CA LEU A 80 -4.35 1.53 26.02
C LEU A 80 -4.57 0.27 26.86
N SER A 81 -5.83 -0.01 27.21
CA SER A 81 -6.17 -1.27 27.87
C SER A 81 -5.97 -2.44 26.90
N ASP A 82 -5.78 -3.66 27.43
CA ASP A 82 -5.62 -4.83 26.58
C ASP A 82 -6.88 -5.14 25.77
N GLU A 83 -8.07 -4.86 26.32
CA GLU A 83 -9.35 -5.01 25.62
C GLU A 83 -9.48 -4.04 24.44
N ASP A 84 -9.21 -2.75 24.66
CA ASP A 84 -9.24 -1.75 23.59
C ASP A 84 -8.19 -2.05 22.51
N ARG A 85 -7.01 -2.52 22.93
CA ARG A 85 -5.95 -2.94 22.00
C ARG A 85 -6.43 -4.07 21.10
N LEU A 86 -7.06 -5.09 21.68
CA LEU A 86 -7.60 -6.22 20.93
C LEU A 86 -8.67 -5.77 19.93
N GLN A 87 -9.61 -4.92 20.34
CA GLN A 87 -10.67 -4.39 19.46
C GLN A 87 -10.09 -3.59 18.28
N LEU A 88 -9.08 -2.76 18.53
CA LEU A 88 -8.41 -1.99 17.47
C LEU A 88 -7.59 -2.87 16.53
N GLN A 89 -6.88 -3.88 17.05
CA GLN A 89 -6.15 -4.85 16.23
C GLN A 89 -7.09 -5.65 15.31
N ASP A 90 -8.24 -6.07 15.85
CA ASP A 90 -9.29 -6.76 15.10
C ASP A 90 -9.90 -5.86 14.00
N TYR A 91 -10.13 -4.57 14.32
CA TYR A 91 -10.56 -3.60 13.31
C TYR A 91 -9.52 -3.39 12.19
N ILE A 92 -8.23 -3.31 12.52
CA ILE A 92 -7.14 -3.23 11.54
C ILE A 92 -7.08 -4.48 10.68
N THR A 93 -7.27 -5.66 11.26
CA THR A 93 -7.31 -6.93 10.54
C THR A 93 -8.45 -6.96 9.52
N ARG A 94 -9.64 -6.47 9.89
CA ARG A 94 -10.75 -6.28 8.94
C ARG A 94 -10.45 -5.25 7.86
N ALA A 95 -9.77 -4.16 8.20
CA ALA A 95 -9.34 -3.17 7.23
C ALA A 95 -8.40 -3.78 6.18
N TYR A 96 -7.41 -4.58 6.59
CA TYR A 96 -6.59 -5.36 5.67
C TYR A 96 -7.44 -6.33 4.82
N GLY A 97 -8.41 -7.01 5.42
CA GLY A 97 -9.34 -7.89 4.72
C GLY A 97 -10.10 -7.22 3.58
N SER A 98 -10.57 -5.98 3.77
CA SER A 98 -11.28 -5.21 2.75
C SER A 98 -10.43 -4.83 1.52
N LEU A 99 -9.10 -4.91 1.63
CA LEU A 99 -8.16 -4.59 0.56
C LEU A 99 -7.69 -5.82 -0.22
N THR A 100 -8.09 -7.03 0.20
CA THR A 100 -7.66 -8.31 -0.42
C THR A 100 -8.05 -8.44 -1.88
N THR A 101 -9.09 -7.74 -2.36
CA THR A 101 -9.44 -7.66 -3.79
C THR A 101 -8.26 -7.18 -4.66
N PHE A 102 -7.37 -6.33 -4.11
CA PHE A 102 -6.22 -5.81 -4.82
C PHE A 102 -4.99 -6.73 -4.79
N ASN A 103 -5.08 -7.89 -4.13
CA ASN A 103 -3.97 -8.86 -4.05
C ASN A 103 -3.51 -9.38 -5.42
N VAL A 104 -4.39 -9.34 -6.42
CA VAL A 104 -4.08 -9.73 -7.81
C VAL A 104 -2.97 -8.87 -8.43
N LEU A 105 -2.73 -7.67 -7.88
CA LEU A 105 -1.71 -6.75 -8.38
C LEU A 105 -0.30 -7.07 -7.87
N PHE A 106 -0.16 -7.82 -6.78
CA PHE A 106 1.14 -8.13 -6.18
C PHE A 106 1.82 -9.31 -6.88
N ALA A 107 3.10 -9.14 -7.21
CA ALA A 107 3.96 -10.22 -7.70
C ALA A 107 4.16 -11.29 -6.61
N ASP A 108 4.54 -10.84 -5.41
CA ASP A 108 4.92 -11.71 -4.31
C ASP A 108 3.76 -11.94 -3.33
N PRO A 109 3.45 -13.20 -2.97
CA PRO A 109 2.39 -13.50 -1.99
C PRO A 109 2.62 -12.89 -0.60
N GLU A 110 3.89 -12.72 -0.19
CA GLU A 110 4.26 -12.15 1.11
C GLU A 110 3.91 -10.66 1.24
N ASP A 111 3.76 -9.97 0.11
CA ASP A 111 3.39 -8.56 0.08
C ASP A 111 1.89 -8.30 0.04
N ARG A 112 1.09 -9.36 -0.08
CA ARG A 112 -0.36 -9.27 -0.17
C ARG A 112 -0.98 -8.81 1.14
N PHE A 113 -2.15 -8.19 1.02
CA PHE A 113 -3.02 -7.96 2.16
C PHE A 113 -3.50 -9.28 2.74
N VAL A 114 -3.39 -9.41 4.06
CA VAL A 114 -3.89 -10.56 4.82
C VAL A 114 -4.90 -10.02 5.82
N GLY A 115 -6.17 -10.42 5.66
CA GLY A 115 -7.20 -10.17 6.65
C GLY A 115 -7.66 -11.46 7.32
N THR A 116 -8.72 -11.37 8.12
CA THR A 116 -9.49 -12.54 8.52
C THR A 116 -10.02 -13.20 7.26
N LYS A 117 -9.48 -14.37 6.89
CA LYS A 117 -10.03 -15.18 5.81
C LYS A 117 -11.51 -15.35 6.09
N GLY A 118 -12.36 -14.86 5.20
CA GLY A 118 -13.77 -15.23 5.21
C GLY A 118 -13.79 -16.75 5.13
N SER A 119 -14.39 -17.39 6.13
CA SER A 119 -14.91 -18.73 5.97
C SER A 119 -15.65 -18.75 4.63
N GLU A 120 -15.15 -19.53 3.69
CA GLU A 120 -15.79 -19.74 2.40
C GLU A 120 -17.17 -20.34 2.65
N GLU A 121 -18.23 -19.55 2.45
CA GLU A 121 -19.50 -20.04 1.95
C GLU A 121 -19.60 -19.56 0.50
N SER A 122 -19.25 -20.44 -0.44
CA SER A 122 -19.59 -20.37 -1.87
C SER A 122 -19.76 -21.79 -2.38
#